data_AF-A0A940LYT9-F1
#
_entry.id   AF-A0A940LYT9-F1
#
_cell.length_a   1.000
_cell.length_b   1.000
_cell.length_c   1.000
_cell.angle_alpha   90.00
_cell.angle_beta   90.00
_cell.angle_gamma   90.00
#
_symmetry.space_group_name_H-M   'P 1'
#
loop_
_entity.id
_entity.type
_entity.pdbx_description
1 polymer ?
#
loop_
_entity_poly.entity_id
_entity_poly.type
_entity_poly.pdbx_seq_one_letter_code
_entity_poly.pdbx_strand_id
1 'polypeptide(L)'
;MWTAPIKLIIWDLDDTLWRGTLADGDDVTLHETRAELVRAFNARGVVSAICSKNDPGAARTRLVELGLWDEFVFPRIAFAPKPEAIREIIVDMQLRPANVLFVDDNPINLGEVRHCLPEIQTLDATAPDADDQLAGLLALQTGARSRIDDYRMLEARVRDRAAAPTLSNEDFLRSCAIRACAPQRMDNLEFAPRIAELINRSNQLNYTQSRVDQADLERDIIDVVGFDSWSIFAWDQYGRHGLIGFAMVDRKAGALKHFTFSCRIMHMGLEEYALAKVRELWPAIDTSAWDGRFSRTAPDWIADADFNDAQIRASLRADQSAPAAEPAIRIMFDCQSAGIAHFSRFRPAIEFDNHPRLFAMRMMDDGSFAEQQFPPFLVYGATVDYLDVRWPGKWHLIDLGLYETCVIRTCILLLERGLRMLVVLPPEEAEESKWRRGLNHTPERARRFNAIWRKAARENPAHVYVLEVAHLLDDPDEMADVTHYHASLLKKIADQLDGWIQDVAFPKGEDRAEAA
;
A
#
# COMPACT_ATOMS: atom_id res chain seq x y z
N MET A 1 23.86 21.39 -15.57
CA MET A 1 23.51 19.96 -15.56
C MET A 1 23.29 19.57 -14.10
N TRP A 2 22.11 19.07 -13.75
CA TRP A 2 21.74 18.75 -12.35
C TRP A 2 22.56 17.58 -11.82
N THR A 3 23.07 17.70 -10.60
CA THR A 3 24.01 16.71 -10.01
C THR A 3 23.30 15.55 -9.32
N ALA A 4 22.05 15.74 -8.92
CA ALA A 4 21.20 14.74 -8.30
C ALA A 4 19.71 15.04 -8.55
N PRO A 5 18.81 14.05 -8.38
CA PRO A 5 17.37 14.27 -8.51
C PRO A 5 16.84 15.34 -7.53
N ILE A 6 16.08 16.31 -8.02
CA ILE A 6 15.46 17.34 -7.19
C ILE A 6 14.15 16.83 -6.57
N LYS A 7 13.97 17.09 -5.28
CA LYS A 7 12.75 16.75 -4.51
C LYS A 7 12.07 17.98 -3.91
N LEU A 8 12.80 19.08 -3.76
CA LEU A 8 12.34 20.35 -3.23
C LEU A 8 12.92 21.50 -4.07
N ILE A 9 12.09 22.47 -4.40
CA ILE A 9 12.52 23.76 -4.94
C ILE A 9 12.19 24.84 -3.91
N ILE A 10 13.20 25.59 -3.49
CA ILE A 10 13.05 26.74 -2.59
C ILE A 10 13.12 28.00 -3.44
N TRP A 11 12.08 28.82 -3.37
CA TRP A 11 11.94 30.02 -4.18
C TRP A 11 12.14 31.27 -3.33
N ASP A 12 12.86 32.24 -3.88
CA ASP A 12 12.68 33.63 -3.51
C ASP A 12 11.38 34.20 -4.11
N LEU A 13 10.97 35.38 -3.63
CA LEU A 13 9.76 36.07 -4.06
C LEU A 13 10.06 37.23 -5.01
N ASP A 14 10.63 38.32 -4.48
CA ASP A 14 10.95 39.54 -5.23
C ASP A 14 11.94 39.24 -6.36
N ASP A 15 11.67 39.82 -7.54
CA ASP A 15 12.36 39.59 -8.83
C ASP A 15 12.60 38.11 -9.24
N THR A 16 11.93 37.17 -8.56
CA THR A 16 12.04 35.72 -8.76
C THR A 16 10.69 35.12 -9.14
N LEU A 17 9.71 35.08 -8.24
CA LEU A 17 8.35 34.61 -8.57
C LEU A 17 7.49 35.71 -9.17
N TRP A 18 7.77 36.96 -8.84
CA TRP A 18 7.19 38.15 -9.46
C TRP A 18 8.28 39.17 -9.74
N ARG A 19 7.97 40.17 -10.57
CA ARG A 19 8.81 41.34 -10.80
C ARG A 19 8.47 42.45 -9.83
N GLY A 20 9.48 43.10 -9.27
CA GLY A 20 9.36 44.22 -8.32
C GLY A 20 9.61 43.82 -6.87
N THR A 21 9.83 44.84 -6.02
CA THR A 21 10.17 44.68 -4.61
C THR A 21 8.99 45.05 -3.72
N LEU A 22 8.42 44.08 -3.01
CA LEU A 22 7.22 44.33 -2.19
C LEU A 22 7.46 45.35 -1.07
N ALA A 23 8.67 45.37 -0.50
CA ALA A 23 9.05 46.30 0.58
C ALA A 23 9.13 47.78 0.11
N ASP A 24 9.36 48.01 -1.18
CA ASP A 24 9.44 49.35 -1.77
C ASP A 24 8.04 49.90 -2.15
N GLY A 25 7.00 49.08 -2.01
CA GLY A 25 5.63 49.43 -2.37
C GLY A 25 5.33 49.29 -3.86
N ASP A 26 6.14 48.52 -4.59
CA ASP A 26 5.93 48.23 -6.00
C ASP A 26 4.62 47.43 -6.24
N ASP A 27 3.97 47.67 -7.38
CA ASP A 27 2.91 46.79 -7.88
C ASP A 27 3.55 45.56 -8.54
N VAL A 28 3.75 44.51 -7.75
CA VAL A 28 4.48 43.32 -8.20
C VAL A 28 3.69 42.53 -9.24
N THR A 29 4.36 42.15 -10.34
CA THR A 29 3.73 41.40 -11.45
C THR A 29 4.22 39.96 -11.49
N LEU A 30 3.31 38.98 -11.42
CA LEU A 30 3.65 37.56 -11.37
C LEU A 30 4.36 37.09 -12.65
N HIS A 31 5.37 36.22 -12.49
CA HIS A 31 5.91 35.42 -13.59
C HIS A 31 5.03 34.18 -13.82
N GLU A 32 4.04 34.29 -14.71
CA GLU A 32 3.06 33.21 -14.96
C GLU A 32 3.71 31.86 -15.26
N THR A 33 4.75 31.84 -16.10
CA THR A 33 5.50 30.62 -16.42
C THR A 33 6.04 29.93 -15.16
N ARG A 34 6.56 30.69 -14.19
CA ARG A 34 7.12 30.15 -12.94
C ARG A 34 6.01 29.66 -12.01
N ALA A 35 4.89 30.36 -11.95
CA ALA A 35 3.70 29.92 -11.22
C ALA A 35 3.14 28.59 -11.76
N GLU A 36 3.10 28.43 -13.09
CA GLU A 36 2.71 27.17 -13.74
C GLU A 36 3.73 26.05 -13.44
N LEU A 37 5.03 26.36 -13.48
CA LEU A 37 6.08 25.40 -13.13
C LEU A 37 5.97 24.94 -11.68
N VAL A 38 5.72 25.83 -10.71
CA VAL A 38 5.48 25.46 -9.30
C VAL A 38 4.37 24.42 -9.19
N ARG A 39 3.21 24.68 -9.79
CA ARG A 39 2.07 23.74 -9.80
C ARG A 39 2.42 22.42 -10.49
N ALA A 40 3.14 22.49 -11.60
CA ALA A 40 3.51 21.32 -12.39
C ALA A 40 4.57 20.43 -11.68
N PHE A 41 5.49 21.03 -10.92
CA PHE A 41 6.43 20.31 -10.06
C PHE A 41 5.69 19.65 -8.90
N ASN A 42 4.81 20.41 -8.23
CA ASN A 42 4.00 19.91 -7.12
C ASN A 42 3.18 18.70 -7.56
N ALA A 43 2.53 18.75 -8.74
CA ALA A 43 1.76 17.64 -9.31
C ALA A 43 2.59 16.36 -9.53
N ARG A 44 3.91 16.50 -9.78
CA ARG A 44 4.85 15.38 -9.96
C ARG A 44 5.61 14.99 -8.68
N GLY A 45 5.24 15.58 -7.54
CA GLY A 45 5.80 15.26 -6.24
C GLY A 45 7.17 15.88 -5.96
N VAL A 46 7.57 16.91 -6.71
CA VAL A 46 8.65 17.84 -6.34
C VAL A 46 7.99 19.03 -5.67
N VAL A 47 8.16 19.16 -4.35
CA VAL A 47 7.45 20.18 -3.57
C VAL A 47 8.15 21.53 -3.64
N SER A 48 7.39 22.61 -3.39
CA SER A 48 7.93 23.97 -3.35
C SER A 48 7.87 24.57 -1.94
N ALA A 49 8.92 25.31 -1.56
CA ALA A 49 8.98 26.11 -0.33
C ALA A 49 9.42 27.54 -0.65
N ILE A 50 9.31 28.44 0.33
CA ILE A 50 9.70 29.85 0.19
C ILE A 50 10.87 30.15 1.14
N CYS A 51 11.89 30.86 0.63
CA CYS A 51 12.91 31.51 1.45
C CYS A 51 13.14 32.94 0.96
N SER A 52 12.52 33.90 1.64
CA SER A 52 12.52 35.29 1.19
C SER A 52 12.63 36.32 2.32
N LYS A 53 13.21 37.48 1.98
CA LYS A 53 13.47 38.59 2.90
C LYS A 53 12.35 39.65 2.80
N ASN A 54 11.12 39.25 3.11
CA ASN A 54 9.94 40.14 3.13
C ASN A 54 9.29 40.22 4.51
N ASP A 55 8.32 41.12 4.64
CA ASP A 55 7.33 41.06 5.72
C ASP A 55 6.42 39.82 5.53
N PRO A 56 6.29 38.94 6.54
CA PRO A 56 5.50 37.72 6.43
C PRO A 56 4.03 37.97 6.10
N GLY A 57 3.43 39.04 6.65
CA GLY A 57 2.01 39.36 6.47
C GLY A 57 1.71 39.86 5.06
N ALA A 58 2.52 40.80 4.57
CA ALA A 58 2.40 41.36 3.22
C ALA A 58 2.63 40.29 2.15
N ALA A 59 3.72 39.51 2.26
CA ALA A 59 4.04 38.46 1.30
C ALA A 59 2.97 37.35 1.28
N ARG A 60 2.47 36.92 2.45
CA ARG A 60 1.37 35.97 2.53
C ARG A 60 0.11 36.49 1.84
N THR A 61 -0.27 37.75 2.13
CA THR A 61 -1.45 38.37 1.53
C THR A 61 -1.34 38.36 0.01
N ARG A 62 -0.19 38.76 -0.52
CA ARG A 62 0.04 38.78 -1.96
C ARG A 62 0.00 37.39 -2.59
N LEU A 63 0.62 36.38 -1.96
CA LEU A 63 0.57 35.00 -2.44
C LEU A 63 -0.84 34.40 -2.42
N VAL A 64 -1.68 34.80 -1.46
CA VAL A 64 -3.10 34.41 -1.41
C VAL A 64 -3.87 35.05 -2.58
N GLU A 65 -3.68 36.34 -2.83
CA GLU A 65 -4.30 37.04 -3.97
C GLU A 65 -3.93 36.40 -5.31
N LEU A 66 -2.67 35.95 -5.45
CA LEU A 66 -2.16 35.28 -6.65
C LEU A 66 -2.54 33.79 -6.73
N GLY A 67 -3.25 33.24 -5.74
CA GLY A 67 -3.64 31.83 -5.71
C GLY A 67 -2.44 30.87 -5.67
N LEU A 68 -1.38 31.26 -4.97
CA LEU A 68 -0.12 30.51 -4.86
C LEU A 68 0.24 30.12 -3.43
N TRP A 69 -0.36 30.73 -2.41
CA TRP A 69 -0.03 30.43 -1.01
C TRP A 69 -0.09 28.93 -0.70
N ASP A 70 -1.15 28.27 -1.16
CA ASP A 70 -1.36 26.84 -0.93
C ASP A 70 -0.42 25.96 -1.78
N GLU A 71 0.33 26.50 -2.74
CA GLU A 71 1.33 25.72 -3.49
C GLU A 71 2.66 25.57 -2.75
N PHE A 72 2.82 26.22 -1.59
CA PHE A 72 4.06 26.19 -0.81
C PHE A 72 3.87 25.52 0.54
N VAL A 73 4.94 24.87 1.00
CA VAL A 73 5.09 24.29 2.34
C VAL A 73 6.34 24.86 3.01
N PHE A 74 6.37 24.93 4.34
CA PHE A 74 7.50 25.46 5.10
C PHE A 74 7.95 26.87 4.65
N PRO A 75 7.05 27.86 4.52
CA PRO A 75 7.45 29.19 4.10
C PRO A 75 8.31 29.85 5.18
N ARG A 76 9.55 30.21 4.83
CA ARG A 76 10.44 31.03 5.65
C ARG A 76 10.52 32.42 5.05
N ILE A 77 9.61 33.29 5.50
CA ILE A 77 9.55 34.69 5.10
C ILE A 77 9.96 35.52 6.31
N ALA A 78 11.18 36.04 6.29
CA ALA A 78 11.72 36.87 7.36
C ALA A 78 13.01 37.55 6.90
N PHE A 79 13.39 38.66 7.56
CA PHE A 79 14.69 39.28 7.42
C PHE A 79 15.78 38.49 8.16
N ALA A 80 16.01 37.26 7.71
CA ALA A 80 17.03 36.36 8.21
C ALA A 80 18.04 35.99 7.10
N PRO A 81 19.26 35.58 7.46
CA PRO A 81 20.20 34.98 6.50
C PRO A 81 19.59 33.78 5.76
N LYS A 82 19.65 33.79 4.42
CA LYS A 82 19.06 32.72 3.60
C LYS A 82 19.72 31.35 3.81
N PRO A 83 21.05 31.22 3.99
CA PRO A 83 21.66 29.91 4.22
C PRO A 83 21.12 29.20 5.47
N GLU A 84 20.90 29.94 6.55
CA GLU A 84 20.33 29.43 7.81
C GLU A 84 18.88 29.00 7.62
N ALA A 85 18.05 29.85 7.02
CA ALA A 85 16.65 29.54 6.75
C ALA A 85 16.49 28.32 5.83
N ILE A 86 17.30 28.21 4.77
CA ILE A 86 17.31 27.06 3.86
C ILE A 86 17.75 25.79 4.61
N ARG A 87 18.77 25.88 5.47
CA ARG A 87 19.22 24.73 6.29
C ARG A 87 18.10 24.23 7.19
N GLU A 88 17.35 25.12 7.83
CA GLU A 88 16.18 24.77 8.65
C GLU A 88 15.09 24.09 7.82
N ILE A 89 14.72 24.66 6.65
CA ILE A 89 13.74 24.03 5.74
C ILE A 89 14.18 22.61 5.38
N ILE A 90 15.45 22.41 5.02
CA ILE A 90 15.97 21.09 4.62
C ILE A 90 15.87 20.08 5.77
N VAL A 91 16.20 20.50 7.00
CA VAL A 91 16.11 19.66 8.20
C VAL A 91 14.66 19.32 8.53
N ASP A 92 13.78 20.31 8.57
CA ASP A 92 12.36 20.13 8.91
C ASP A 92 11.64 19.25 7.88
N MET A 93 12.01 19.38 6.59
CA MET A 93 11.50 18.54 5.51
C MET A 93 12.18 17.17 5.41
N GLN A 94 13.18 16.90 6.25
CA GLN A 94 13.93 15.64 6.30
C GLN A 94 14.52 15.26 4.93
N LEU A 95 15.08 16.25 4.23
CA LEU A 95 15.71 16.11 2.92
C LEU A 95 17.22 16.25 3.00
N ARG A 96 17.91 15.92 1.91
CA ARG A 96 19.35 16.16 1.75
C ARG A 96 19.57 17.41 0.90
N PRO A 97 20.60 18.23 1.18
CA PRO A 97 20.92 19.40 0.38
C PRO A 97 21.08 19.11 -1.12
N ALA A 98 21.72 17.98 -1.48
CA ALA A 98 21.86 17.55 -2.88
C ALA A 98 20.53 17.38 -3.64
N ASN A 99 19.42 17.14 -2.93
CA ASN A 99 18.09 16.97 -3.51
C ASN A 99 17.27 18.27 -3.54
N VAL A 100 17.90 19.43 -3.31
CA VAL A 100 17.24 20.74 -3.23
C VAL A 100 17.79 21.69 -4.28
N LEU A 101 16.88 22.40 -4.95
CA LEU A 101 17.18 23.51 -5.83
C LEU A 101 16.78 24.81 -5.14
N PHE A 102 17.69 25.78 -5.07
CA PHE A 102 17.39 27.13 -4.63
C PHE A 102 17.37 28.10 -5.82
N VAL A 103 16.26 28.84 -5.98
CA VAL A 103 16.04 29.80 -7.07
C VAL A 103 15.94 31.20 -6.48
N ASP A 104 16.81 32.10 -6.93
CA ASP A 104 16.96 33.47 -6.41
C ASP A 104 17.50 34.36 -7.55
N ASP A 105 17.11 35.62 -7.57
CA ASP A 105 17.59 36.61 -8.55
C ASP A 105 18.98 37.16 -8.18
N ASN A 106 19.32 37.14 -6.89
CA ASN A 106 20.47 37.85 -6.36
C ASN A 106 21.72 36.93 -6.31
N PRO A 107 22.77 37.25 -7.09
CA PRO A 107 23.97 36.42 -7.16
C PRO A 107 24.73 36.34 -5.83
N ILE A 108 24.57 37.32 -4.93
CA ILE A 108 25.16 37.30 -3.59
C ILE A 108 24.48 36.21 -2.74
N ASN A 109 23.14 36.18 -2.70
CA ASN A 109 22.38 35.15 -1.99
C ASN A 109 22.76 33.75 -2.52
N LEU A 110 22.82 33.58 -3.85
CA LEU A 110 23.23 32.32 -4.48
C LEU A 110 24.65 31.91 -4.08
N GLY A 111 25.59 32.85 -4.04
CA GLY A 111 26.98 32.63 -3.62
C GLY A 111 27.11 32.21 -2.17
N GLU A 112 26.40 32.89 -1.26
CA GLU A 112 26.37 32.56 0.18
C GLU A 112 25.80 31.16 0.41
N VAL A 113 24.67 30.84 -0.24
CA VAL A 113 24.03 29.52 -0.12
C VAL A 113 24.95 28.41 -0.64
N ARG A 114 25.60 28.59 -1.79
CA ARG A 114 26.59 27.62 -2.30
C ARG A 114 27.78 27.45 -1.36
N HIS A 115 28.23 28.52 -0.71
CA HIS A 115 29.35 28.44 0.23
C HIS A 115 28.97 27.66 1.50
N CYS A 116 27.81 27.96 2.07
CA CYS A 116 27.35 27.37 3.32
C CYS A 116 26.73 25.98 3.17
N LEU A 117 26.23 25.64 1.98
CA LEU A 117 25.61 24.36 1.64
C LEU A 117 26.15 23.85 0.29
N PRO A 118 27.40 23.36 0.21
CA PRO A 118 28.07 23.06 -1.06
C PRO A 118 27.39 22.03 -1.96
N GLU A 119 26.56 21.15 -1.38
CA GLU A 119 25.81 20.15 -2.12
C GLU A 119 24.51 20.69 -2.74
N ILE A 120 24.02 21.85 -2.30
CA ILE A 120 22.77 22.41 -2.82
C ILE A 120 22.93 22.85 -4.26
N GLN A 121 21.90 22.60 -5.07
CA GLN A 121 21.84 23.07 -6.44
C GLN A 121 21.20 24.45 -6.43
N THR A 122 21.69 25.39 -7.24
CA THR A 122 21.12 26.74 -7.29
C THR A 122 20.98 27.25 -8.72
N LEU A 123 19.94 28.05 -8.95
CA LEU A 123 19.60 28.63 -10.25
C LEU A 123 19.42 30.15 -10.08
N ASP A 124 20.10 30.89 -10.95
CA ASP A 124 19.92 32.34 -11.08
C ASP A 124 18.63 32.62 -11.84
N ALA A 125 17.66 33.24 -11.17
CA ALA A 125 16.36 33.55 -11.74
C ALA A 125 16.42 34.64 -12.83
N THR A 126 17.50 35.41 -12.92
CA THR A 126 17.69 36.44 -13.95
C THR A 126 18.33 35.91 -15.23
N ALA A 127 18.84 34.67 -15.21
CA ALA A 127 19.47 34.07 -16.38
C ALA A 127 18.44 33.92 -17.53
N PRO A 128 18.81 34.26 -18.79
CA PRO A 128 17.87 34.22 -19.91
C PRO A 128 17.24 32.85 -20.18
N ASP A 129 17.90 31.77 -19.76
CA ASP A 129 17.49 30.38 -19.93
C ASP A 129 16.97 29.73 -18.63
N ALA A 130 16.73 30.50 -17.56
CA ALA A 130 16.32 29.97 -16.26
C ALA A 130 15.02 29.16 -16.34
N ASP A 131 14.01 29.69 -17.03
CA ASP A 131 12.71 29.05 -17.18
C ASP A 131 12.81 27.79 -18.06
N ASP A 132 13.66 27.81 -19.09
CA ASP A 132 13.95 26.63 -19.93
C ASP A 132 14.65 25.53 -19.14
N GLN A 133 15.58 25.89 -18.24
CA GLN A 133 16.23 24.94 -17.35
C GLN A 133 15.24 24.30 -16.38
N LEU A 134 14.29 25.07 -15.82
CA LEU A 134 13.23 24.54 -14.97
C LEU A 134 12.28 23.62 -15.74
N ALA A 135 11.87 24.01 -16.95
CA ALA A 135 11.06 23.16 -17.82
C ALA A 135 11.78 21.85 -18.18
N GLY A 136 13.09 21.93 -18.47
CA GLY A 136 13.94 20.76 -18.68
C GLY A 136 14.04 19.86 -17.44
N LEU A 137 14.18 20.43 -16.25
CA LEU A 137 14.16 19.69 -14.98
C LEU A 137 12.81 18.99 -14.75
N LEU A 138 11.71 19.66 -15.06
CA LEU A 138 10.35 19.10 -14.94
C LEU A 138 10.17 17.89 -15.85
N ALA A 139 10.69 17.94 -17.09
CA ALA A 139 10.63 16.83 -18.03
C ALA A 139 11.38 15.58 -17.56
N LEU A 140 12.35 15.72 -16.65
CA LEU A 140 13.05 14.60 -16.01
C LEU A 140 12.27 13.97 -14.85
N GLN A 141 11.18 14.59 -14.39
CA GLN A 141 10.39 14.08 -13.26
C GLN A 141 9.37 13.06 -13.73
N THR A 142 9.44 11.85 -13.17
CA THR A 142 8.55 10.73 -13.49
C THR A 142 7.45 10.50 -12.45
N GLY A 143 7.40 11.32 -11.39
CA GLY A 143 6.36 11.20 -10.36
C GLY A 143 4.98 11.55 -10.90
N ALA A 144 3.97 10.78 -10.47
CA ALA A 144 2.59 10.91 -10.93
C ALA A 144 1.61 11.42 -9.84
N ARG A 145 2.12 11.77 -8.65
CA ARG A 145 1.30 12.20 -7.51
C ARG A 145 1.95 13.37 -6.78
N SER A 146 1.12 14.34 -6.40
CA SER A 146 1.51 15.40 -5.47
C SER A 146 1.84 14.87 -4.08
N ARG A 147 2.77 15.56 -3.43
CA ARG A 147 3.23 15.29 -2.06
C ARG A 147 2.99 16.47 -1.13
N ILE A 148 2.29 17.49 -1.59
CA ILE A 148 2.12 18.73 -0.84
C ILE A 148 1.42 18.48 0.50
N ASP A 149 0.37 17.67 0.52
CA ASP A 149 -0.36 17.33 1.74
C ASP A 149 0.50 16.53 2.72
N ASP A 150 1.33 15.60 2.22
CA ASP A 150 2.28 14.86 3.05
C ASP A 150 3.24 15.81 3.79
N TYR A 151 3.71 16.86 3.10
CA TYR A 151 4.61 17.85 3.68
C TYR A 151 3.90 18.90 4.54
N ARG A 152 2.64 19.25 4.26
CA ARG A 152 1.82 20.08 5.15
C ARG A 152 1.56 19.40 6.48
N MET A 153 1.31 18.09 6.47
CA MET A 153 1.20 17.30 7.70
C MET A 153 2.51 17.33 8.49
N LEU A 154 3.66 17.18 7.82
CA LEU A 154 4.98 17.29 8.45
C LEU A 154 5.21 18.69 9.03
N GLU A 155 4.85 19.74 8.31
CA GLU A 155 4.95 21.13 8.75
C GLU A 155 4.13 21.39 10.02
N ALA A 156 2.88 20.94 10.03
CA ALA A 156 2.01 21.05 11.19
C ALA A 156 2.62 20.34 12.41
N ARG A 157 3.19 19.14 12.22
CA ARG A 157 3.87 18.39 13.29
C ARG A 157 5.13 19.10 13.79
N VAL A 158 5.96 19.63 12.90
CA VAL A 158 7.17 20.39 13.27
C VAL A 158 6.80 21.64 14.07
N ARG A 159 5.78 22.38 13.64
CA ARG A 159 5.25 23.55 14.34
C ARG A 159 4.77 23.18 15.74
N ASP A 160 3.95 22.14 15.87
CA ASP A 160 3.41 21.72 17.15
C ASP A 160 4.51 21.19 18.08
N ARG A 161 5.52 20.50 17.54
CA ARG A 161 6.71 20.08 18.29
C ARG A 161 7.49 21.28 18.83
N ALA A 162 7.68 22.31 17.99
CA ALA A 162 8.37 23.55 18.39
C ALA A 162 7.59 24.34 19.45
N ALA A 163 6.25 24.28 19.41
CA ALA A 163 5.38 24.89 20.42
C ALA A 163 5.38 24.14 21.77
N ALA A 164 5.93 22.92 21.81
CA ALA A 164 5.95 22.04 22.98
C ALA A 164 7.39 21.61 23.37
N PRO A 165 8.33 22.57 23.58
CA PRO A 165 9.75 22.26 23.71
C PRO A 165 10.13 21.49 24.98
N THR A 166 9.27 21.51 26.00
CA THR A 166 9.48 20.82 27.29
C THR A 166 9.02 19.36 27.28
N LEU A 167 8.22 18.95 26.27
CA LEU A 167 7.77 17.57 26.14
C LEU A 167 8.93 16.68 25.66
N SER A 168 9.07 15.52 26.29
CA SER A 168 9.93 14.46 25.77
C SER A 168 9.49 14.08 24.34
N ASN A 169 10.37 13.43 23.57
CA ASN A 169 9.98 12.97 22.24
C ASN A 169 8.82 11.97 22.32
N GLU A 170 8.90 11.02 23.25
CA GLU A 170 7.88 9.99 23.42
C GLU A 170 6.52 10.56 23.85
N ASP A 171 6.49 11.52 24.78
CA ASP A 171 5.22 12.11 25.23
C ASP A 171 4.55 12.92 24.11
N PHE A 172 5.33 13.54 23.23
CA PHE A 172 4.82 14.19 22.03
C PHE A 172 4.30 13.16 21.02
N LEU A 173 4.97 12.02 20.84
CA LEU A 173 4.46 10.96 19.96
C LEU A 173 3.15 10.36 20.51
N ARG A 174 3.03 10.20 21.85
CA ARG A 174 1.77 9.81 22.52
C ARG A 174 0.66 10.81 22.24
N SER A 175 0.94 12.12 22.26
CA SER A 175 -0.07 13.14 21.96
C SER A 175 -0.48 13.19 20.49
N CYS A 176 0.32 12.65 19.57
CA CYS A 176 -0.01 12.60 18.13
C CYS A 176 -1.14 11.61 17.80
N ALA A 177 -1.49 10.69 18.71
CA ALA A 177 -2.50 9.65 18.49
C ALA A 177 -2.21 8.80 17.23
N ILE A 178 -0.97 8.34 17.10
CA ILE A 178 -0.51 7.57 15.93
C ILE A 178 -1.23 6.22 15.90
N ARG A 179 -1.76 5.89 14.73
CA ARG A 179 -2.37 4.60 14.41
C ARG A 179 -1.66 3.98 13.22
N ALA A 180 -1.44 2.68 13.27
CA ALA A 180 -0.80 1.94 12.17
C ALA A 180 -1.56 0.66 11.86
N CYS A 181 -1.47 0.21 10.62
CA CYS A 181 -2.08 -1.05 10.17
C CYS A 181 -1.09 -1.79 9.27
N ALA A 182 -1.00 -3.11 9.45
CA ALA A 182 -0.05 -3.95 8.73
C ALA A 182 -0.74 -5.09 7.94
N PRO A 183 -1.28 -4.82 6.73
CA PRO A 183 -1.74 -5.87 5.83
C PRO A 183 -0.62 -6.86 5.51
N GLN A 184 -0.95 -8.16 5.41
CA GLN A 184 0.03 -9.23 5.34
C GLN A 184 -0.12 -10.10 4.09
N ARG A 185 0.98 -10.70 3.63
CA ARG A 185 1.02 -11.69 2.54
C ARG A 185 0.30 -11.15 1.28
N MET A 186 -0.57 -11.94 0.66
CA MET A 186 -1.23 -11.54 -0.58
C MET A 186 -2.23 -10.38 -0.42
N ASP A 187 -2.55 -9.90 0.80
CA ASP A 187 -3.26 -8.62 0.94
C ASP A 187 -2.43 -7.45 0.37
N ASN A 188 -1.11 -7.63 0.27
CA ASN A 188 -0.21 -6.65 -0.31
C ASN A 188 -0.25 -6.56 -1.85
N LEU A 189 -0.90 -7.49 -2.55
CA LEU A 189 -0.97 -7.45 -4.03
C LEU A 189 -1.70 -6.20 -4.54
N GLU A 190 -2.72 -5.72 -3.82
CA GLU A 190 -3.42 -4.47 -4.18
C GLU A 190 -2.52 -3.24 -4.08
N PHE A 191 -1.42 -3.35 -3.33
CA PHE A 191 -0.51 -2.27 -3.01
C PHE A 191 0.85 -2.41 -3.71
N ALA A 192 1.06 -3.48 -4.49
CA ALA A 192 2.33 -3.81 -5.11
C ALA A 192 2.97 -2.68 -5.93
N PRO A 193 2.22 -1.91 -6.77
CA PRO A 193 2.80 -0.77 -7.49
C PRO A 193 3.41 0.29 -6.55
N ARG A 194 2.70 0.63 -5.47
CA ARG A 194 3.17 1.62 -4.49
C ARG A 194 4.28 1.07 -3.59
N ILE A 195 4.26 -0.22 -3.28
CA ILE A 195 5.34 -0.89 -2.54
C ILE A 195 6.63 -0.85 -3.38
N ALA A 196 6.56 -1.19 -4.67
CA ALA A 196 7.70 -1.12 -5.58
C ALA A 196 8.24 0.32 -5.71
N GLU A 197 7.35 1.32 -5.83
CA GLU A 197 7.75 2.73 -5.81
C GLU A 197 8.50 3.09 -4.51
N LEU A 198 7.97 2.68 -3.35
CA LEU A 198 8.56 2.95 -2.04
C LEU A 198 9.97 2.33 -1.91
N ILE A 199 10.14 1.05 -2.27
CA ILE A 199 11.43 0.35 -2.23
C ILE A 199 12.47 1.05 -3.10
N ASN A 200 12.08 1.43 -4.32
CA ASN A 200 13.01 1.98 -5.30
C ASN A 200 13.35 3.47 -5.08
N ARG A 201 12.45 4.25 -4.46
CA ARG A 201 12.68 5.67 -4.15
C ARG A 201 13.33 5.91 -2.80
N SER A 202 13.18 4.99 -1.84
CA SER A 202 13.82 5.09 -0.53
C SER A 202 15.29 4.66 -0.61
N ASN A 203 16.17 5.59 -0.26
CA ASN A 203 17.61 5.34 -0.19
C ASN A 203 18.07 5.18 1.26
N GLN A 204 17.94 6.23 2.07
CA GLN A 204 18.44 6.24 3.46
C GLN A 204 17.69 5.25 4.37
N LEU A 205 16.37 5.14 4.18
CA LEU A 205 15.50 4.27 4.96
C LEU A 205 15.16 2.96 4.25
N ASN A 206 15.93 2.58 3.23
CA ASN A 206 15.90 1.22 2.71
C ASN A 206 17.06 0.45 3.35
N TYR A 207 16.77 -0.17 4.49
CA TYR A 207 17.74 -0.82 5.36
C TYR A 207 18.37 -2.06 4.73
N THR A 208 17.62 -2.71 3.84
CA THR A 208 18.09 -3.85 3.02
C THR A 208 18.82 -3.43 1.74
N GLN A 209 18.80 -2.13 1.40
CA GLN A 209 19.35 -1.57 0.15
C GLN A 209 18.83 -2.27 -1.12
N SER A 210 17.64 -2.88 -1.04
CA SER A 210 17.07 -3.70 -2.09
C SER A 210 16.43 -2.84 -3.19
N ARG A 211 16.35 -3.38 -4.40
CA ARG A 211 15.61 -2.82 -5.54
C ARG A 211 14.76 -3.93 -6.14
N VAL A 212 13.64 -3.56 -6.74
CA VAL A 212 12.66 -4.55 -7.21
C VAL A 212 11.97 -4.07 -8.47
N ASP A 213 11.73 -4.97 -9.41
CA ASP A 213 10.71 -4.78 -10.44
C ASP A 213 9.33 -5.11 -9.88
N GLN A 214 8.28 -4.44 -10.37
CA GLN A 214 6.93 -4.69 -9.85
C GLN A 214 6.48 -6.14 -10.06
N ALA A 215 6.77 -6.76 -11.21
CA ALA A 215 6.35 -8.13 -11.49
C ALA A 215 7.10 -9.15 -10.61
N ASP A 216 8.38 -8.87 -10.31
CA ASP A 216 9.16 -9.68 -9.37
C ASP A 216 8.58 -9.60 -7.96
N LEU A 217 8.21 -8.39 -7.51
CA LEU A 217 7.57 -8.17 -6.21
C LEU A 217 6.22 -8.91 -6.11
N GLU A 218 5.39 -8.81 -7.14
CA GLU A 218 4.08 -9.49 -7.19
C GLU A 218 4.24 -11.00 -7.10
N ARG A 219 5.20 -11.58 -7.84
CA ARG A 219 5.53 -13.01 -7.75
C ARG A 219 5.96 -13.40 -6.35
N ASP A 220 6.82 -12.61 -5.71
CA ASP A 220 7.30 -12.89 -4.35
C ASP A 220 6.19 -12.74 -3.30
N ILE A 221 5.24 -11.81 -3.48
CA ILE A 221 4.05 -11.69 -2.62
C ILE A 221 3.11 -12.90 -2.79
N ILE A 222 2.97 -13.43 -4.00
CA ILE A 222 2.17 -14.62 -4.29
C ILE A 222 2.81 -15.88 -3.69
N ASP A 223 4.14 -15.97 -3.64
CA ASP A 223 4.83 -17.12 -3.05
C ASP A 223 4.84 -17.09 -1.51
N VAL A 224 3.67 -17.35 -0.91
CA VAL A 224 3.47 -17.40 0.55
C VAL A 224 4.19 -18.55 1.25
N VAL A 225 4.79 -19.47 0.49
CA VAL A 225 5.61 -20.55 1.03
C VAL A 225 7.09 -20.14 1.05
N GLY A 226 7.54 -19.32 0.10
CA GLY A 226 8.86 -18.72 0.09
C GLY A 226 8.99 -17.45 0.94
N PHE A 227 7.93 -16.65 1.06
CA PHE A 227 7.98 -15.31 1.65
C PHE A 227 6.80 -15.01 2.58
N ASP A 228 7.06 -14.19 3.61
CA ASP A 228 6.03 -13.47 4.36
C ASP A 228 6.24 -11.96 4.15
N SER A 229 5.16 -11.19 3.97
CA SER A 229 5.25 -9.75 3.68
C SER A 229 4.27 -8.93 4.49
N TRP A 230 4.64 -7.67 4.76
CA TRP A 230 3.85 -6.68 5.48
C TRP A 230 3.98 -5.33 4.78
N SER A 231 2.87 -4.75 4.36
CA SER A 231 2.81 -3.31 4.12
C SER A 231 2.53 -2.60 5.43
N ILE A 232 2.98 -1.36 5.58
CA ILE A 232 2.77 -0.57 6.79
C ILE A 232 2.08 0.72 6.39
N PHE A 233 0.86 0.91 6.89
CA PHE A 233 0.08 2.11 6.74
C PHE A 233 0.02 2.87 8.06
N ALA A 234 0.02 4.20 8.01
CA ALA A 234 -0.06 5.02 9.21
C ALA A 234 -0.93 6.27 9.02
N TRP A 235 -1.54 6.71 10.11
CA TRP A 235 -2.25 7.98 10.23
C TRP A 235 -2.19 8.48 11.67
N ASP A 236 -2.37 9.78 11.85
CA ASP A 236 -2.32 10.45 13.16
C ASP A 236 -3.26 11.66 13.17
N GLN A 237 -3.14 12.52 14.18
CA GLN A 237 -3.95 13.74 14.29
C GLN A 237 -3.73 14.75 13.14
N TYR A 238 -2.61 14.66 12.42
CA TYR A 238 -2.30 15.55 11.29
C TYR A 238 -2.93 15.07 9.99
N GLY A 239 -3.14 13.75 9.85
CA GLY A 239 -3.81 13.17 8.70
C GLY A 239 -3.35 11.76 8.38
N ARG A 240 -3.63 11.33 7.14
CA ARG A 240 -3.27 10.00 6.65
C ARG A 240 -1.94 10.05 5.91
N HIS A 241 -0.95 9.33 6.42
CA HIS A 241 0.34 9.18 5.75
C HIS A 241 0.30 8.14 4.61
N GLY A 242 -0.69 7.25 4.61
CA GLY A 242 -0.86 6.19 3.62
C GLY A 242 0.18 5.08 3.80
N LEU A 243 0.57 4.43 2.69
CA LEU A 243 1.63 3.41 2.67
C LEU A 243 2.99 4.07 2.97
N ILE A 244 3.57 3.75 4.12
CA ILE A 244 4.83 4.35 4.60
C ILE A 244 5.96 3.36 4.77
N GLY A 245 5.68 2.06 4.74
CA GLY A 245 6.67 1.04 5.00
C GLY A 245 6.35 -0.29 4.32
N PHE A 246 7.38 -1.10 4.12
CA PHE A 246 7.24 -2.47 3.65
C PHE A 246 8.34 -3.36 4.24
N ALA A 247 7.93 -4.54 4.71
CA ALA A 247 8.81 -5.59 5.18
C ALA A 247 8.51 -6.89 4.43
N MET A 248 9.54 -7.65 4.07
CA MET A 248 9.41 -8.99 3.52
C MET A 248 10.51 -9.88 4.06
N VAL A 249 10.13 -11.04 4.57
CA VAL A 249 11.04 -12.09 5.04
C VAL A 249 11.16 -13.17 3.98
N ASP A 250 12.38 -13.51 3.61
CA ASP A 250 12.70 -14.76 2.91
C ASP A 250 12.72 -15.90 3.93
N ARG A 251 11.76 -16.82 3.82
CA ARG A 251 11.54 -17.88 4.81
C ARG A 251 12.68 -18.90 4.79
N LYS A 252 13.32 -19.11 3.64
CA LYS A 252 14.44 -20.04 3.48
C LYS A 252 15.71 -19.48 4.09
N ALA A 253 15.98 -18.20 3.86
CA ALA A 253 17.11 -17.51 4.46
C ALA A 253 16.89 -17.18 5.95
N GLY A 254 15.64 -17.07 6.39
CA GLY A 254 15.29 -16.58 7.72
C GLY A 254 15.72 -15.14 7.92
N ALA A 255 15.64 -14.31 6.87
CA ALA A 255 16.19 -12.96 6.83
C ALA A 255 15.25 -12.00 6.09
N LEU A 256 15.35 -10.70 6.41
CA LEU A 256 14.60 -9.66 5.72
C LEU A 256 15.17 -9.43 4.32
N LYS A 257 14.35 -9.72 3.30
CA LYS A 257 14.62 -9.41 1.89
C LYS A 257 14.35 -7.93 1.59
N HIS A 258 13.27 -7.40 2.15
CA HIS A 258 12.92 -5.98 2.06
C HIS A 258 12.63 -5.44 3.47
N PHE A 259 13.19 -4.29 3.79
CA PHE A 259 12.81 -3.49 4.96
C PHE A 259 13.04 -2.02 4.62
N THR A 260 11.96 -1.32 4.28
CA THR A 260 12.03 0.05 3.75
C THR A 260 10.93 0.95 4.30
N PHE A 261 11.26 2.22 4.51
CA PHE A 261 10.32 3.23 5.01
C PHE A 261 10.42 4.54 4.24
N SER A 262 9.36 5.33 4.32
CA SER A 262 9.32 6.72 3.86
C SER A 262 10.06 7.62 4.84
N CYS A 263 10.93 8.50 4.32
CA CYS A 263 11.67 9.45 5.16
C CYS A 263 10.77 10.34 6.02
N ARG A 264 9.55 10.65 5.58
CA ARG A 264 8.64 11.61 6.24
C ARG A 264 8.09 11.15 7.59
N ILE A 265 8.16 9.86 7.86
CA ILE A 265 7.69 9.30 9.13
C ILE A 265 8.84 8.89 10.05
N MET A 266 10.06 9.27 9.69
CA MET A 266 11.25 8.95 10.47
C MET A 266 11.06 9.42 11.92
N HIS A 267 11.51 8.60 12.86
CA HIS A 267 11.43 8.87 14.30
C HIS A 267 10.00 8.87 14.87
N MET A 268 9.03 8.26 14.18
CA MET A 268 7.68 8.04 14.72
C MET A 268 7.52 6.70 15.45
N GLY A 269 8.48 5.78 15.33
CA GLY A 269 8.37 4.43 15.88
C GLY A 269 7.81 3.39 14.91
N LEU A 270 7.61 3.74 13.63
CA LEU A 270 6.92 2.86 12.67
C LEU A 270 7.80 1.72 12.18
N GLU A 271 9.12 1.93 12.19
CA GLU A 271 10.12 0.90 11.97
C GLU A 271 10.02 -0.18 13.07
N GLU A 272 9.89 0.24 14.32
CA GLU A 272 9.72 -0.63 15.49
C GLU A 272 8.39 -1.37 15.48
N TYR A 273 7.30 -0.68 15.13
CA TYR A 273 6.00 -1.31 14.95
C TYR A 273 6.04 -2.40 13.88
N ALA A 274 6.64 -2.11 12.71
CA ALA A 274 6.77 -3.08 11.64
C ALA A 274 7.62 -4.28 12.06
N LEU A 275 8.72 -4.05 12.77
CA LEU A 275 9.57 -5.12 13.28
C LEU A 275 8.84 -5.97 14.33
N ALA A 276 8.01 -5.36 15.18
CA ALA A 276 7.16 -6.10 16.09
C ALA A 276 6.19 -7.02 15.33
N LYS A 277 5.56 -6.54 14.25
CA LYS A 277 4.71 -7.35 13.36
C LYS A 277 5.45 -8.50 12.69
N VAL A 278 6.68 -8.26 12.22
CA VAL A 278 7.53 -9.33 11.67
C VAL A 278 7.83 -10.38 12.75
N ARG A 279 8.16 -9.96 13.97
CA ARG A 279 8.54 -10.84 15.08
C ARG A 279 7.40 -11.68 15.65
N GLU A 280 6.14 -11.31 15.40
CA GLU A 280 4.98 -12.17 15.71
C GLU A 280 5.09 -13.52 15.00
N LEU A 281 5.61 -13.55 13.76
CA LEU A 281 5.84 -14.78 12.99
C LEU A 281 7.32 -15.23 12.98
N TRP A 282 8.25 -14.29 13.09
CA TRP A 282 9.69 -14.52 12.99
C TRP A 282 10.43 -13.97 14.22
N PRO A 283 10.25 -14.58 15.41
CA PRO A 283 10.78 -14.02 16.67
C PRO A 283 12.32 -13.98 16.72
N ALA A 284 13.00 -14.82 15.93
CA ALA A 284 14.45 -14.90 15.85
C ALA A 284 15.05 -14.15 14.64
N ILE A 285 14.27 -13.30 13.94
CA ILE A 285 14.74 -12.54 12.78
C ILE A 285 15.96 -11.68 13.16
N ASP A 286 17.06 -11.83 12.43
CA ASP A 286 18.27 -11.05 12.70
C ASP A 286 18.16 -9.64 12.11
N THR A 287 18.28 -8.65 12.98
CA THR A 287 18.30 -7.21 12.63
C THR A 287 19.54 -6.51 13.19
N SER A 288 20.57 -7.26 13.59
CA SER A 288 21.80 -6.72 14.19
C SER A 288 22.54 -5.73 13.28
N ALA A 289 22.43 -5.90 11.96
CA ALA A 289 22.97 -4.98 10.98
C ALA A 289 22.43 -3.54 11.09
N TRP A 290 21.32 -3.33 11.80
CA TRP A 290 20.66 -2.04 11.98
C TRP A 290 20.69 -1.55 13.43
N ASP A 291 21.59 -2.11 14.25
CA ASP A 291 21.72 -1.70 15.64
C ASP A 291 22.07 -0.21 15.79
N GLY A 292 21.37 0.42 16.74
CA GLY A 292 21.46 1.87 16.99
C GLY A 292 20.73 2.74 15.98
N ARG A 293 20.11 2.18 14.93
CA ARG A 293 19.32 3.00 13.96
C ARG A 293 17.90 3.27 14.42
N PHE A 294 17.29 2.34 15.14
CA PHE A 294 15.95 2.45 15.73
C PHE A 294 15.86 1.51 16.94
N SER A 295 14.88 1.72 17.82
CA SER A 295 14.69 0.91 19.01
C SER A 295 14.29 -0.52 18.63
N ARG A 296 14.50 -1.50 19.51
CA ARG A 296 13.98 -2.87 19.29
C ARG A 296 12.69 -3.13 20.07
N THR A 297 12.25 -2.15 20.85
CA THR A 297 11.04 -2.21 21.66
C THR A 297 9.87 -1.65 20.87
N ALA A 298 8.75 -2.37 20.86
CA ALA A 298 7.53 -1.88 20.25
C ALA A 298 7.09 -0.57 20.93
N PRO A 299 6.73 0.47 20.17
CA PRO A 299 6.32 1.75 20.73
C PRO A 299 4.94 1.63 21.38
N ASP A 300 4.78 2.16 22.59
CA ASP A 300 3.50 2.16 23.31
C ASP A 300 2.53 3.24 22.79
N TRP A 301 3.03 4.20 22.01
CA TRP A 301 2.24 5.30 21.44
C TRP A 301 1.64 5.00 20.06
N ILE A 302 1.92 3.83 19.47
CA ILE A 302 1.32 3.43 18.19
C ILE A 302 0.20 2.44 18.47
N ALA A 303 -1.03 2.86 18.17
CA ALA A 303 -2.18 1.97 18.25
C ALA A 303 -2.26 1.10 16.98
N ASP A 304 -2.17 -0.21 17.18
CA ASP A 304 -2.35 -1.21 16.12
C ASP A 304 -3.83 -1.28 15.70
N ALA A 305 -4.12 -0.92 14.46
CA ALA A 305 -5.43 -1.00 13.86
C ALA A 305 -5.57 -2.34 13.12
N ASP A 306 -6.62 -3.09 13.48
CA ASP A 306 -6.88 -4.40 12.89
C ASP A 306 -7.24 -4.30 11.40
N PHE A 307 -6.44 -4.93 10.54
CA PHE A 307 -6.74 -5.03 9.12
C PHE A 307 -7.99 -5.88 8.85
N ASN A 308 -8.50 -6.65 9.80
CA ASN A 308 -9.77 -7.36 9.63
C ASN A 308 -10.99 -6.42 9.70
N ASP A 309 -10.84 -5.20 10.23
CA ASP A 309 -11.90 -4.19 10.26
C ASP A 309 -12.22 -3.72 8.82
N ALA A 310 -13.48 -3.87 8.41
CA ALA A 310 -13.94 -3.53 7.07
C ALA A 310 -13.76 -2.04 6.72
N GLN A 311 -13.93 -1.13 7.69
CA GLN A 311 -13.75 0.31 7.48
C GLN A 311 -12.28 0.63 7.28
N ILE A 312 -11.38 -0.01 8.05
CA ILE A 312 -9.94 0.14 7.87
C ILE A 312 -9.53 -0.35 6.47
N ARG A 313 -9.93 -1.55 6.06
CA ARG A 313 -9.62 -2.08 4.70
C ARG A 313 -10.09 -1.16 3.59
N ALA A 314 -11.36 -0.75 3.64
CA ALA A 314 -11.95 0.15 2.64
C ALA A 314 -11.17 1.47 2.57
N SER A 315 -10.80 2.01 3.72
CA SER A 315 -10.04 3.25 3.82
C SER A 315 -8.61 3.14 3.26
N LEU A 316 -7.90 2.03 3.49
CA LEU A 316 -6.56 1.81 2.92
C LEU A 316 -6.60 1.64 1.39
N ARG A 317 -7.67 1.03 0.85
CA ARG A 317 -7.89 0.87 -0.60
C ARG A 317 -8.24 2.18 -1.31
N ALA A 318 -9.05 3.02 -0.67
CA ALA A 318 -9.41 4.34 -1.20
C ALA A 318 -8.18 5.24 -1.43
N ASP A 319 -7.12 5.07 -0.64
CA ASP A 319 -5.86 5.81 -0.81
C ASP A 319 -5.05 5.38 -2.07
N GLN A 320 -5.48 4.34 -2.79
CA GLN A 320 -4.75 3.74 -3.93
C GLN A 320 -5.41 4.00 -5.30
N SER A 321 -6.74 4.12 -5.38
CA SER A 321 -7.45 4.18 -6.68
C SER A 321 -8.86 4.77 -6.58
N ALA A 322 -9.46 5.06 -7.74
CA ALA A 322 -10.82 5.55 -7.94
C ALA A 322 -11.88 4.71 -7.16
N PRO A 323 -13.07 5.27 -6.85
CA PRO A 323 -14.09 4.57 -6.07
C PRO A 323 -14.35 3.17 -6.63
N ALA A 324 -14.26 2.17 -5.75
CA ALA A 324 -14.52 0.78 -6.11
C ALA A 324 -15.96 0.65 -6.63
N ALA A 325 -16.12 0.03 -7.80
CA ALA A 325 -17.43 -0.43 -8.25
C ALA A 325 -17.99 -1.43 -7.23
N GLU A 326 -19.33 -1.53 -7.12
CA GLU A 326 -19.93 -2.59 -6.30
C GLU A 326 -19.42 -3.96 -6.78
N PRO A 327 -18.88 -4.80 -5.88
CA PRO A 327 -18.29 -6.07 -6.27
C PRO A 327 -19.40 -6.99 -6.81
N ALA A 328 -19.14 -7.62 -7.96
CA ALA A 328 -20.02 -8.65 -8.52
C ALA A 328 -19.56 -10.06 -8.15
N ILE A 329 -18.28 -10.20 -7.76
CA ILE A 329 -17.63 -11.48 -7.49
C ILE A 329 -16.94 -11.41 -6.13
N ARG A 330 -17.07 -12.47 -5.32
CA ARG A 330 -16.27 -12.63 -4.10
C ARG A 330 -15.47 -13.93 -4.11
N ILE A 331 -14.17 -13.84 -3.87
CA ILE A 331 -13.26 -14.99 -3.73
C ILE A 331 -12.93 -15.25 -2.25
N MET A 332 -13.21 -16.46 -1.80
CA MET A 332 -13.06 -16.96 -0.42
C MET A 332 -12.23 -18.25 -0.45
N PHE A 333 -10.94 -18.10 -0.67
CA PHE A 333 -9.97 -19.19 -0.80
C PHE A 333 -8.75 -18.97 0.12
N ASP A 334 -8.98 -18.42 1.32
CA ASP A 334 -7.93 -18.11 2.30
C ASP A 334 -6.74 -17.44 1.60
N CYS A 335 -5.50 -17.79 1.92
CA CYS A 335 -4.32 -17.07 1.44
C CYS A 335 -4.11 -17.08 -0.08
N GLN A 336 -4.93 -17.80 -0.87
CA GLN A 336 -4.85 -17.86 -2.33
C GLN A 336 -5.77 -16.82 -3.01
N SER A 337 -6.69 -16.21 -2.27
CA SER A 337 -7.80 -15.43 -2.84
C SER A 337 -7.35 -14.24 -3.69
N ALA A 338 -6.41 -13.45 -3.18
CA ALA A 338 -5.87 -12.30 -3.91
C ALA A 338 -5.00 -12.71 -5.10
N GLY A 339 -4.31 -13.85 -5.02
CA GLY A 339 -3.54 -14.38 -6.16
C GLY A 339 -4.45 -14.74 -7.33
N ILE A 340 -5.59 -15.39 -7.07
CA ILE A 340 -6.61 -15.66 -8.11
C ILE A 340 -7.20 -14.36 -8.63
N ALA A 341 -7.57 -13.44 -7.73
CA ALA A 341 -8.12 -12.14 -8.13
C ALA A 341 -7.16 -11.36 -9.03
N HIS A 342 -5.85 -11.37 -8.71
CA HIS A 342 -4.81 -10.68 -9.47
C HIS A 342 -4.72 -11.15 -10.93
N PHE A 343 -4.88 -12.44 -11.19
CA PHE A 343 -4.82 -12.99 -12.55
C PHE A 343 -6.14 -12.90 -13.33
N SER A 344 -7.26 -12.63 -12.67
CA SER A 344 -8.58 -12.55 -13.32
C SER A 344 -8.76 -11.26 -14.11
N ARG A 345 -9.31 -11.37 -15.33
CA ARG A 345 -9.71 -10.20 -16.14
C ARG A 345 -10.85 -9.39 -15.51
N PHE A 346 -11.59 -9.98 -14.56
CA PHE A 346 -12.66 -9.32 -13.81
C PHE A 346 -12.16 -8.66 -12.51
N ARG A 347 -10.84 -8.51 -12.32
CA ARG A 347 -10.23 -7.92 -11.11
C ARG A 347 -10.96 -6.68 -10.55
N PRO A 348 -11.42 -5.68 -11.35
CA PRO A 348 -12.12 -4.51 -10.82
C PRO A 348 -13.46 -4.82 -10.14
N ALA A 349 -14.10 -5.95 -10.48
CA ALA A 349 -15.37 -6.41 -9.92
C ALA A 349 -15.22 -7.48 -8.83
N ILE A 350 -13.98 -7.87 -8.50
CA ILE A 350 -13.67 -8.90 -7.51
C ILE A 350 -13.33 -8.26 -6.17
N GLU A 351 -14.07 -8.67 -5.15
CA GLU A 351 -13.64 -8.62 -3.75
C GLU A 351 -13.04 -9.97 -3.35
N PHE A 352 -12.03 -9.98 -2.48
CA PHE A 352 -11.42 -11.22 -2.01
C PHE A 352 -11.20 -11.20 -0.50
N ASP A 353 -11.06 -12.39 0.09
CA ASP A 353 -10.85 -12.60 1.52
C ASP A 353 -9.67 -13.55 1.78
N ASN A 354 -8.46 -13.00 1.98
CA ASN A 354 -7.22 -13.78 2.13
C ASN A 354 -7.12 -14.59 3.44
N HIS A 355 -8.01 -14.31 4.37
CA HIS A 355 -8.23 -15.08 5.58
C HIS A 355 -9.74 -15.21 5.70
N PRO A 356 -10.31 -16.31 6.20
CA PRO A 356 -11.76 -16.47 6.31
C PRO A 356 -12.37 -15.55 7.39
N ARG A 357 -12.39 -14.24 7.11
CA ARG A 357 -12.87 -13.14 7.94
C ARG A 357 -14.36 -12.95 7.73
N LEU A 358 -14.79 -13.03 6.47
CA LEU A 358 -16.17 -12.81 6.04
C LEU A 358 -16.94 -14.13 5.94
N PHE A 359 -16.27 -15.21 5.56
CA PHE A 359 -16.91 -16.51 5.43
C PHE A 359 -15.93 -17.66 5.67
N ALA A 360 -16.42 -18.68 6.37
CA ALA A 360 -15.87 -20.03 6.40
C ALA A 360 -17.01 -21.00 6.73
N MET A 361 -16.81 -22.27 6.40
CA MET A 361 -17.84 -23.29 6.58
C MET A 361 -18.28 -23.44 8.05
N ARG A 362 -17.38 -23.19 9.02
CA ARG A 362 -17.73 -23.14 10.45
C ARG A 362 -18.83 -22.11 10.78
N MET A 363 -18.91 -21.01 10.03
CA MET A 363 -19.87 -19.94 10.28
C MET A 363 -21.30 -20.38 9.94
N MET A 364 -21.45 -21.38 9.07
CA MET A 364 -22.75 -22.00 8.79
C MET A 364 -23.30 -22.79 10.00
N ASP A 365 -22.43 -23.13 10.95
CA ASP A 365 -22.83 -23.81 12.18
C ASP A 365 -23.36 -22.83 13.23
N ASP A 366 -22.67 -21.70 13.44
CA ASP A 366 -23.00 -20.71 14.47
C ASP A 366 -23.79 -19.49 13.99
N GLY A 367 -23.97 -19.32 12.67
CA GLY A 367 -24.72 -18.21 12.07
C GLY A 367 -23.96 -16.89 12.00
N SER A 368 -22.66 -16.84 12.31
CA SER A 368 -21.87 -15.61 12.33
C SER A 368 -21.71 -14.91 10.96
N PHE A 369 -22.11 -15.56 9.86
CA PHE A 369 -22.16 -14.94 8.54
C PHE A 369 -23.42 -14.09 8.28
N ALA A 370 -24.40 -14.05 9.18
CA ALA A 370 -25.74 -13.52 8.90
C ALA A 370 -25.76 -12.07 8.38
N GLU A 371 -24.87 -11.22 8.89
CA GLU A 371 -24.74 -9.81 8.50
C GLU A 371 -23.98 -9.61 7.19
N GLN A 372 -23.39 -10.67 6.62
CA GLN A 372 -22.61 -10.59 5.40
C GLN A 372 -23.51 -10.45 4.18
N GLN A 373 -23.20 -9.43 3.38
CA GLN A 373 -23.72 -9.26 2.04
C GLN A 373 -22.78 -9.92 1.05
N PHE A 374 -23.32 -10.87 0.29
CA PHE A 374 -22.60 -11.62 -0.72
C PHE A 374 -23.00 -11.11 -2.11
N PRO A 375 -22.02 -10.86 -3.00
CA PRO A 375 -22.34 -10.55 -4.37
C PRO A 375 -22.85 -11.80 -5.10
N PRO A 376 -23.46 -11.65 -6.30
CA PRO A 376 -24.13 -12.76 -6.99
C PRO A 376 -23.24 -13.99 -7.27
N PHE A 377 -21.93 -13.77 -7.44
CA PHE A 377 -20.97 -14.83 -7.75
C PHE A 377 -19.96 -15.01 -6.62
N LEU A 378 -19.84 -16.25 -6.15
CA LEU A 378 -18.95 -16.66 -5.07
C LEU A 378 -17.95 -17.69 -5.59
N VAL A 379 -16.70 -17.57 -5.18
CA VAL A 379 -15.66 -18.58 -5.41
C VAL A 379 -15.19 -19.05 -4.05
N TYR A 380 -15.30 -20.34 -3.78
CA TYR A 380 -14.96 -20.91 -2.49
C TYR A 380 -13.92 -22.02 -2.66
N GLY A 381 -12.78 -21.87 -1.99
CA GLY A 381 -11.78 -22.93 -1.92
C GLY A 381 -12.13 -23.93 -0.83
N ALA A 382 -12.42 -25.18 -1.19
CA ALA A 382 -12.91 -26.16 -0.22
C ALA A 382 -11.87 -26.51 0.87
N THR A 383 -10.58 -26.45 0.53
CA THR A 383 -9.48 -26.74 1.45
C THR A 383 -9.42 -25.82 2.66
N VAL A 384 -10.03 -24.64 2.58
CA VAL A 384 -10.08 -23.66 3.67
C VAL A 384 -10.64 -24.27 4.94
N ASP A 385 -11.59 -25.21 4.84
CA ASP A 385 -12.28 -25.83 5.98
C ASP A 385 -12.04 -27.35 6.10
N TYR A 386 -11.05 -27.91 5.39
CA TYR A 386 -10.68 -29.34 5.49
C TYR A 386 -9.74 -29.63 6.69
N LEU A 387 -9.25 -28.58 7.35
CA LEU A 387 -8.23 -28.66 8.40
C LEU A 387 -8.87 -28.57 9.78
N ASP A 388 -8.40 -29.37 10.75
CA ASP A 388 -8.95 -29.38 12.11
C ASP A 388 -8.85 -28.01 12.80
N VAL A 389 -7.74 -27.31 12.60
CA VAL A 389 -7.48 -25.98 13.18
C VAL A 389 -8.50 -24.92 12.76
N ARG A 390 -9.27 -25.18 11.71
CA ARG A 390 -10.33 -24.27 11.21
C ARG A 390 -11.66 -24.49 11.93
N TRP A 391 -11.75 -25.48 12.80
CA TRP A 391 -12.95 -25.85 13.55
C TRP A 391 -12.67 -25.91 15.06
N PRO A 392 -12.32 -24.77 15.69
CA PRO A 392 -11.98 -24.74 17.12
C PRO A 392 -13.11 -25.30 17.97
N GLY A 393 -12.80 -26.29 18.82
CA GLY A 393 -13.77 -26.97 19.68
C GLY A 393 -14.74 -27.94 18.99
N LYS A 394 -14.78 -27.99 17.65
CA LYS A 394 -15.72 -28.82 16.86
C LYS A 394 -15.06 -29.71 15.80
N TRP A 395 -13.73 -29.69 15.68
CA TRP A 395 -12.96 -30.48 14.70
C TRP A 395 -13.26 -31.99 14.73
N HIS A 396 -13.63 -32.55 15.87
CA HIS A 396 -13.97 -33.97 15.99
C HIS A 396 -15.35 -34.32 15.39
N LEU A 397 -16.20 -33.30 15.14
CA LEU A 397 -17.55 -33.46 14.60
C LEU A 397 -17.59 -33.38 13.07
N ILE A 398 -16.60 -32.74 12.43
CA ILE A 398 -16.65 -32.52 10.98
C ILE A 398 -16.55 -33.82 10.18
N ASP A 399 -15.82 -34.80 10.70
CA ASP A 399 -15.75 -36.15 10.14
C ASP A 399 -17.00 -37.00 10.44
N LEU A 400 -17.85 -36.55 11.37
CA LEU A 400 -19.09 -37.21 11.82
C LEU A 400 -20.37 -36.56 11.25
N GLY A 401 -20.24 -35.73 10.22
CA GLY A 401 -21.37 -35.16 9.46
C GLY A 401 -21.63 -33.67 9.69
N LEU A 402 -20.90 -33.01 10.61
CA LEU A 402 -21.02 -31.55 10.75
C LEU A 402 -20.62 -30.82 9.46
N TYR A 403 -19.56 -31.27 8.78
CA TYR A 403 -19.13 -30.67 7.50
C TYR A 403 -20.24 -30.77 6.44
N GLU A 404 -20.83 -31.96 6.25
CA GLU A 404 -21.94 -32.16 5.31
C GLU A 404 -23.14 -31.29 5.66
N THR A 405 -23.46 -31.17 6.95
CA THR A 405 -24.54 -30.30 7.43
C THR A 405 -24.30 -28.84 7.05
N CYS A 406 -23.08 -28.33 7.23
CA CYS A 406 -22.74 -26.96 6.84
C CYS A 406 -22.78 -26.76 5.32
N VAL A 407 -22.37 -27.75 4.52
CA VAL A 407 -22.50 -27.70 3.05
C VAL A 407 -23.97 -27.65 2.63
N ILE A 408 -24.85 -28.45 3.25
CA ILE A 408 -26.30 -28.41 3.00
C ILE A 408 -26.87 -27.03 3.33
N ARG A 409 -26.52 -26.46 4.49
CA ARG A 409 -26.94 -25.10 4.87
C ARG A 409 -26.44 -24.05 3.88
N THR A 410 -25.24 -24.24 3.32
CA THR A 410 -24.69 -23.34 2.29
C THR A 410 -25.53 -23.42 1.02
N CYS A 411 -25.93 -24.61 0.59
CA CYS A 411 -26.81 -24.77 -0.58
C CYS A 411 -28.17 -24.07 -0.38
N ILE A 412 -28.75 -24.19 0.81
CA ILE A 412 -29.99 -23.48 1.17
C ILE A 412 -29.79 -21.96 1.07
N LEU A 413 -28.70 -21.43 1.64
CA LEU A 413 -28.37 -20.01 1.55
C LEU A 413 -28.25 -19.52 0.09
N LEU A 414 -27.57 -20.29 -0.76
CA LEU A 414 -27.39 -19.95 -2.17
C LEU A 414 -28.73 -19.92 -2.92
N LEU A 415 -29.61 -20.88 -2.65
CA LEU A 415 -30.95 -20.93 -3.22
C LEU A 415 -31.81 -19.75 -2.78
N GLU A 416 -31.88 -19.48 -1.47
CA GLU A 416 -32.70 -18.42 -0.89
C GLU A 416 -32.29 -17.03 -1.37
N ARG A 417 -30.98 -16.82 -1.59
CA ARG A 417 -30.43 -15.52 -2.01
C ARG A 417 -30.15 -15.43 -3.51
N GLY A 418 -30.45 -16.47 -4.29
CA GLY A 418 -30.19 -16.50 -5.74
C GLY A 418 -28.71 -16.38 -6.12
N LEU A 419 -27.81 -16.83 -5.24
CA LEU A 419 -26.36 -16.74 -5.43
C LEU A 419 -25.83 -17.96 -6.20
N ARG A 420 -24.68 -17.81 -6.85
CA ARG A 420 -23.97 -18.90 -7.53
C ARG A 420 -22.58 -19.05 -6.95
N MET A 421 -22.17 -20.28 -6.66
CA MET A 421 -20.89 -20.59 -6.07
C MET A 421 -20.10 -21.57 -6.92
N LEU A 422 -18.88 -21.17 -7.31
CA LEU A 422 -17.86 -22.06 -7.84
C LEU A 422 -16.99 -22.58 -6.70
N VAL A 423 -17.05 -23.89 -6.47
CA VAL A 423 -16.28 -24.57 -5.43
C VAL A 423 -15.02 -25.17 -6.05
N VAL A 424 -13.87 -24.71 -5.60
CA VAL A 424 -12.57 -25.20 -6.06
C VAL A 424 -12.12 -26.35 -5.16
N LEU A 425 -12.04 -27.55 -5.74
CA LEU A 425 -11.70 -28.78 -5.02
C LEU A 425 -10.21 -29.12 -5.18
N PRO A 426 -9.51 -29.44 -4.08
CA PRO A 426 -8.12 -29.88 -4.14
C PRO A 426 -7.97 -31.21 -4.88
N PRO A 427 -6.77 -31.50 -5.42
CA PRO A 427 -6.47 -32.81 -5.97
C PRO A 427 -6.56 -33.90 -4.90
N GLU A 428 -7.04 -35.09 -5.30
CA GLU A 428 -7.20 -36.26 -4.42
C GLU A 428 -6.00 -37.20 -4.45
N GLU A 429 -5.23 -37.15 -5.54
CA GLU A 429 -4.12 -38.05 -5.83
C GLU A 429 -2.78 -37.30 -5.88
N ALA A 430 -2.57 -36.37 -4.95
CA ALA A 430 -1.30 -35.68 -4.79
C ALA A 430 -0.25 -36.56 -4.09
N GLU A 431 1.03 -36.32 -4.36
CA GLU A 431 2.13 -36.99 -3.69
C GLU A 431 2.04 -36.86 -2.16
N GLU A 432 2.51 -37.89 -1.45
CA GLU A 432 2.45 -37.98 0.01
C GLU A 432 3.05 -36.75 0.71
N SER A 433 4.10 -36.16 0.13
CA SER A 433 4.80 -34.96 0.62
C SER A 433 3.94 -33.69 0.60
N LYS A 434 2.91 -33.63 -0.26
CA LYS A 434 2.04 -32.46 -0.46
C LYS A 434 0.87 -32.42 0.54
N TRP A 435 0.72 -33.44 1.39
CA TRP A 435 -0.37 -33.53 2.37
C TRP A 435 0.02 -32.96 3.73
N ARG A 436 -0.90 -32.19 4.33
CA ARG A 436 -0.71 -31.57 5.66
C ARG A 436 -1.25 -32.48 6.77
N ARG A 437 -0.69 -33.68 6.90
CA ARG A 437 -1.18 -34.71 7.85
C ARG A 437 -1.18 -34.25 9.31
N GLY A 438 -0.25 -33.39 9.71
CA GLY A 438 -0.24 -32.79 11.05
C GLY A 438 -1.47 -31.91 11.37
N LEU A 439 -2.23 -31.51 10.35
CA LEU A 439 -3.50 -30.81 10.48
C LEU A 439 -4.70 -31.70 10.12
N ASN A 440 -4.47 -33.01 10.08
CA ASN A 440 -5.43 -34.03 9.68
C ASN A 440 -5.98 -33.82 8.25
N HIS A 441 -5.15 -33.27 7.36
CA HIS A 441 -5.46 -33.21 5.92
C HIS A 441 -4.86 -34.42 5.22
N THR A 442 -5.67 -35.42 4.92
CA THR A 442 -5.26 -36.68 4.27
C THR A 442 -5.98 -36.88 2.94
N PRO A 443 -5.45 -37.73 2.04
CA PRO A 443 -6.14 -38.09 0.79
C PRO A 443 -7.56 -38.61 1.04
N GLU A 444 -7.74 -39.51 2.01
CA GLU A 444 -9.03 -40.12 2.33
C GLU A 444 -10.05 -39.07 2.79
N ARG A 445 -9.60 -38.11 3.60
CA ARG A 445 -10.46 -37.02 4.08
C ARG A 445 -10.84 -36.08 2.95
N ALA A 446 -9.88 -35.69 2.11
CA ALA A 446 -10.14 -34.86 0.95
C ALA A 446 -11.12 -35.52 -0.02
N ARG A 447 -10.93 -36.80 -0.37
CA ARG A 447 -11.89 -37.57 -1.21
C ARG A 447 -13.30 -37.54 -0.64
N ARG A 448 -13.45 -37.77 0.68
CA ARG A 448 -14.76 -37.75 1.34
C ARG A 448 -15.41 -36.37 1.28
N PHE A 449 -14.68 -35.31 1.59
CA PHE A 449 -15.24 -33.95 1.58
C PHE A 449 -15.48 -33.41 0.17
N ASN A 450 -14.62 -33.75 -0.80
CA ASN A 450 -14.84 -33.47 -2.21
C ASN A 450 -16.12 -34.16 -2.72
N ALA A 451 -16.36 -35.42 -2.31
CA ALA A 451 -17.57 -36.15 -2.69
C ALA A 451 -18.87 -35.47 -2.19
N ILE A 452 -18.83 -34.81 -1.02
CA ILE A 452 -19.95 -34.02 -0.50
C ILE A 452 -20.24 -32.83 -1.44
N TRP A 453 -19.21 -32.09 -1.85
CA TRP A 453 -19.38 -30.97 -2.79
C TRP A 453 -19.84 -31.41 -4.17
N ARG A 454 -19.31 -32.51 -4.70
CA ARG A 454 -19.80 -33.08 -5.98
C ARG A 454 -21.26 -33.50 -5.88
N LYS A 455 -21.69 -34.05 -4.75
CA LYS A 455 -23.11 -34.38 -4.49
C LYS A 455 -23.94 -33.09 -4.46
N ALA A 456 -23.51 -32.07 -3.71
CA ALA A 456 -24.17 -30.77 -3.64
C ALA A 456 -24.33 -30.11 -5.03
N ALA A 457 -23.31 -30.17 -5.87
CA ALA A 457 -23.36 -29.66 -7.25
C ALA A 457 -24.36 -30.41 -8.13
N ARG A 458 -24.42 -31.75 -8.03
CA ARG A 458 -25.42 -32.55 -8.77
C ARG A 458 -26.85 -32.27 -8.31
N GLU A 459 -27.05 -32.04 -7.02
CA GLU A 459 -28.36 -31.77 -6.44
C GLU A 459 -28.81 -30.32 -6.65
N ASN A 460 -27.88 -29.38 -6.87
CA ASN A 460 -28.14 -27.94 -7.01
C ASN A 460 -27.43 -27.31 -8.25
N PRO A 461 -27.68 -27.82 -9.48
CA PRO A 461 -26.85 -27.51 -10.67
C PRO A 461 -26.93 -26.06 -11.17
N ALA A 462 -27.91 -25.27 -10.71
CA ALA A 462 -28.03 -23.85 -11.04
C ALA A 462 -27.27 -22.91 -10.07
N HIS A 463 -26.84 -23.43 -8.92
CA HIS A 463 -26.28 -22.63 -7.82
C HIS A 463 -24.89 -23.11 -7.36
N VAL A 464 -24.57 -24.39 -7.53
CA VAL A 464 -23.29 -24.95 -7.09
C VAL A 464 -22.56 -25.57 -8.27
N TYR A 465 -21.37 -25.06 -8.53
CA TYR A 465 -20.44 -25.51 -9.57
C TYR A 465 -19.17 -26.02 -8.92
N VAL A 466 -18.47 -26.94 -9.58
CA VAL A 466 -17.23 -27.53 -9.07
C VAL A 466 -16.12 -27.36 -10.10
N LEU A 467 -14.96 -26.90 -9.63
CA LEU A 467 -13.71 -26.90 -10.36
C LEU A 467 -12.74 -27.88 -9.70
N GLU A 468 -12.33 -28.90 -10.44
CA GLU A 468 -11.34 -29.89 -9.99
C GLU A 468 -9.94 -29.37 -10.30
N VAL A 469 -9.16 -28.98 -9.28
CA VAL A 469 -7.77 -28.52 -9.47
C VAL A 469 -6.91 -29.59 -10.13
N ALA A 470 -7.20 -30.87 -9.89
CA ALA A 470 -6.52 -31.99 -10.53
C ALA A 470 -6.53 -31.93 -12.07
N HIS A 471 -7.54 -31.30 -12.69
CA HIS A 471 -7.61 -31.17 -14.15
C HIS A 471 -6.79 -29.99 -14.71
N LEU A 472 -6.23 -29.15 -13.84
CA LEU A 472 -5.43 -27.98 -14.21
C LEU A 472 -3.93 -28.17 -13.97
N LEU A 473 -3.55 -29.20 -13.22
CA LEU A 473 -2.16 -29.53 -12.91
C LEU A 473 -1.49 -30.12 -14.16
N ASP A 474 -0.48 -29.42 -14.68
CA ASP A 474 0.43 -29.98 -15.67
C ASP A 474 1.64 -30.64 -14.98
N ASP A 475 2.04 -30.08 -13.82
CA ASP A 475 3.17 -30.55 -13.01
C ASP A 475 2.81 -30.51 -11.51
N PRO A 476 3.12 -31.57 -10.72
CA PRO A 476 2.94 -31.56 -9.26
C PRO A 476 3.63 -30.41 -8.52
N ASP A 477 4.67 -29.79 -9.10
CA ASP A 477 5.40 -28.66 -8.52
C ASP A 477 4.74 -27.30 -8.76
N GLU A 478 3.58 -27.26 -9.42
CA GLU A 478 2.74 -26.06 -9.45
C GLU A 478 2.00 -25.80 -8.12
N MET A 479 2.13 -26.70 -7.16
CA MET A 479 1.65 -26.55 -5.78
C MET A 479 2.73 -26.91 -4.77
N ALA A 480 2.85 -26.10 -3.72
CA ALA A 480 3.72 -26.41 -2.59
C ALA A 480 3.10 -27.51 -1.73
N ASP A 481 1.79 -27.42 -1.51
CA ASP A 481 0.97 -28.44 -0.87
C ASP A 481 -0.47 -28.33 -1.42
N VAL A 482 -1.34 -29.27 -1.07
CA VAL A 482 -2.73 -29.30 -1.57
C VAL A 482 -3.58 -28.07 -1.18
N THR A 483 -3.06 -27.18 -0.32
CA THR A 483 -3.69 -25.93 0.13
C THR A 483 -2.99 -24.64 -0.36
N HIS A 484 -1.77 -24.73 -0.92
CA HIS A 484 -0.98 -23.58 -1.38
C HIS A 484 -0.45 -23.78 -2.80
N TYR A 485 -0.82 -22.88 -3.70
CA TYR A 485 -0.56 -22.98 -5.13
C TYR A 485 0.41 -21.89 -5.58
N HIS A 486 1.25 -22.21 -6.56
CA HIS A 486 2.14 -21.23 -7.18
C HIS A 486 1.40 -20.41 -8.24
N ALA A 487 2.03 -19.31 -8.67
CA ALA A 487 1.44 -18.34 -9.61
C ALA A 487 0.88 -18.98 -10.89
N SER A 488 1.53 -20.03 -11.44
CA SER A 488 1.07 -20.72 -12.64
C SER A 488 -0.30 -21.35 -12.47
N LEU A 489 -0.51 -22.08 -11.36
CA LEU A 489 -1.77 -22.74 -11.08
C LEU A 489 -2.87 -21.74 -10.67
N LEU A 490 -2.51 -20.70 -9.91
CA LEU A 490 -3.45 -19.63 -9.56
C LEU A 490 -3.98 -18.91 -10.81
N LYS A 491 -3.11 -18.69 -11.81
CA LYS A 491 -3.51 -18.14 -13.11
C LYS A 491 -4.49 -19.06 -13.83
N LYS A 492 -4.22 -20.38 -13.89
CA LYS A 492 -5.15 -21.34 -14.50
C LYS A 492 -6.51 -21.37 -13.79
N ILE A 493 -6.52 -21.30 -12.45
CA ILE A 493 -7.77 -21.23 -11.67
C ILE A 493 -8.52 -19.94 -12.00
N ALA A 494 -7.82 -18.80 -12.12
CA ALA A 494 -8.42 -17.53 -12.53
C ALA A 494 -9.02 -17.61 -13.95
N ASP A 495 -8.33 -18.25 -14.90
CA ASP A 495 -8.86 -18.45 -16.26
C ASP A 495 -10.15 -19.30 -16.26
N GLN A 496 -10.23 -20.33 -15.42
CA GLN A 496 -11.45 -21.14 -15.26
C GLN A 496 -12.58 -20.37 -14.59
N LEU A 497 -12.26 -19.57 -13.57
CA LEU A 497 -13.19 -18.63 -12.94
C LEU A 497 -13.77 -17.67 -13.98
N ASP A 498 -12.91 -17.07 -14.80
CA ASP A 498 -13.30 -16.09 -15.82
C ASP A 498 -14.21 -16.70 -16.90
N GLY A 499 -13.94 -17.95 -17.28
CA GLY A 499 -14.80 -18.73 -18.18
C GLY A 499 -16.15 -19.05 -17.54
N TRP A 500 -16.17 -19.50 -16.28
CA TRP A 500 -17.39 -19.80 -15.54
C TRP A 500 -18.29 -18.56 -15.38
N ILE A 501 -17.71 -17.41 -14.99
CA ILE A 501 -18.47 -16.15 -14.91
C ILE A 501 -19.08 -15.80 -16.26
N GLN A 502 -18.32 -15.92 -17.36
CA GLN A 502 -18.83 -15.65 -18.70
C GLN A 502 -20.03 -16.53 -19.04
N ASP A 503 -19.94 -17.83 -18.77
CA ASP A 503 -20.97 -18.79 -19.15
C ASP A 503 -22.23 -18.69 -18.27
N VAL A 504 -22.07 -18.35 -16.99
CA VAL A 504 -23.20 -18.27 -16.05
C VAL A 504 -23.85 -16.88 -16.02
N ALA A 505 -23.08 -15.81 -16.20
CA ALA A 505 -23.62 -14.45 -16.31
C ALA A 505 -24.24 -14.18 -17.68
N PHE A 506 -23.71 -14.79 -18.75
CA PHE A 506 -24.16 -14.60 -20.13
C PHE A 506 -24.42 -15.95 -20.82
N PRO A 507 -25.58 -16.60 -20.56
CA PRO A 507 -25.90 -17.88 -21.17
C PRO A 507 -25.92 -17.77 -22.69
N LYS A 508 -25.39 -18.78 -23.40
CA LYS A 508 -25.40 -18.82 -24.87
C LYS A 508 -26.84 -18.68 -25.39
N GLY A 509 -27.17 -17.52 -25.97
CA GLY A 509 -28.52 -17.19 -26.47
C GLY A 509 -28.89 -15.71 -26.37
N GLU A 510 -28.20 -14.94 -25.51
CA GLU A 510 -28.31 -13.48 -25.44
C GLU A 510 -27.05 -12.82 -26.03
N ASP A 511 -27.23 -11.73 -26.78
CA ASP A 511 -26.27 -11.14 -27.71
C ASP A 511 -24.85 -10.95 -27.14
N ARG A 512 -23.87 -11.63 -27.75
CA ARG A 512 -22.42 -11.46 -27.50
C ARG A 512 -21.87 -10.14 -28.09
N ALA A 513 -22.71 -9.19 -28.46
CA ALA A 513 -22.37 -8.10 -29.37
C ALA A 513 -22.21 -6.71 -28.72
N GLU A 514 -22.50 -6.51 -27.43
CA GLU A 514 -22.48 -5.16 -26.83
C GLU A 514 -21.44 -4.92 -25.73
N ALA A 515 -20.45 -5.81 -25.54
CA ALA A 515 -19.40 -5.58 -24.53
C ALA A 515 -18.00 -6.07 -24.98
N ALA A 516 -17.53 -5.58 -26.12
CA ALA A 516 -16.13 -5.69 -26.55
C ALA A 516 -15.48 -4.30 -26.63
#